data_AF-A0A3B4WZN9-F1
#
_entry.id   AF-A0A3B4WZN9-F1
#
_cell.length_a   1.000
_cell.length_b   1.000
_cell.length_c   1.000
_cell.angle_alpha   90.00
_cell.angle_beta   90.00
_cell.angle_gamma   90.00
#
_symmetry.space_group_name_H-M   'P 1'
#
loop_
_entity.id
_entity.type
_entity.pdbx_description
1 polymer ?
#
loop_
_entity_poly.entity_id
_entity_poly.type
_entity_poly.pdbx_seq_one_letter_code
_entity_poly.pdbx_strand_id
1 'polypeptide(L)'
;MSSQHTPADGTDDYTVQQENELEALASIFGDDFQDLRNHDPWKVKRPPEVHLCLRPNNGQESYVTVDLQVKCPPTYPDVPPELELKNAKGLSNENLQTLQSELTQLAAVRCGE
;
A
#
# COMPACT_ATOMS: atom_id res chain seq x y z
N MET A 1 -23.27 7.82 -37.66
CA MET A 1 -22.50 8.87 -36.97
C MET A 1 -21.61 8.15 -35.98
N SER A 2 -20.33 8.03 -36.31
CA SER A 2 -19.35 7.33 -35.47
C SER A 2 -19.05 8.19 -34.26
N SER A 3 -19.54 7.80 -33.09
CA SER A 3 -19.15 8.42 -31.82
C SER A 3 -17.70 8.06 -31.55
N GLN A 4 -16.81 9.03 -31.75
CA GLN A 4 -15.42 8.96 -31.31
C GLN A 4 -15.39 8.85 -29.79
N HIS A 5 -14.83 7.75 -29.31
CA HIS A 5 -14.48 7.56 -27.90
C HIS A 5 -13.15 8.28 -27.68
N THR A 6 -13.20 9.42 -26.98
CA THR A 6 -12.01 10.18 -26.58
C THR A 6 -11.32 9.43 -25.43
N PRO A 7 -10.04 9.03 -25.54
CA PRO A 7 -9.33 8.39 -24.43
C PRO A 7 -8.74 9.49 -23.55
N ALA A 8 -9.53 9.99 -22.60
CA ALA A 8 -9.07 10.98 -21.64
C ALA A 8 -9.81 10.81 -20.30
N ASP A 9 -9.72 9.63 -19.67
CA ASP A 9 -10.25 9.44 -18.30
C ASP A 9 -9.70 8.20 -17.57
N GLY A 10 -8.41 7.87 -17.69
CA GLY A 10 -7.82 6.76 -16.92
C GLY A 10 -7.50 7.12 -15.46
N THR A 11 -7.19 8.39 -15.21
CA THR A 11 -6.72 8.89 -13.90
C THR A 11 -7.78 8.98 -12.82
N ASP A 12 -9.06 9.15 -13.19
CA ASP A 12 -10.13 9.21 -12.20
C ASP A 12 -10.51 7.79 -11.71
N ASP A 13 -10.42 6.79 -12.58
CA ASP A 13 -10.63 5.37 -12.26
C ASP A 13 -9.60 4.86 -11.23
N TYR A 14 -8.31 5.14 -11.43
CA TYR A 14 -7.25 4.80 -10.47
C TYR A 14 -7.46 5.46 -9.11
N THR A 15 -7.90 6.73 -9.10
CA THR A 15 -8.13 7.45 -7.84
C THR A 15 -9.27 6.77 -7.07
N VAL A 16 -10.38 6.46 -7.74
CA VAL A 16 -11.53 5.80 -7.11
C VAL A 16 -11.15 4.41 -6.62
N GLN A 17 -10.41 3.63 -7.41
CA GLN A 17 -9.94 2.30 -7.02
C GLN A 17 -9.03 2.36 -5.79
N GLN A 18 -8.06 3.28 -5.76
CA GLN A 18 -7.15 3.47 -4.64
C GLN A 18 -7.91 3.86 -3.37
N GLU A 19 -8.85 4.80 -3.44
CA GLU A 19 -9.63 5.22 -2.26
C GLU A 19 -10.53 4.09 -1.73
N ASN A 20 -11.14 3.29 -2.60
CA ASN A 20 -11.91 2.11 -2.19
C ASN A 20 -11.03 1.08 -1.47
N GLU A 21 -9.81 0.85 -1.97
CA GLU A 21 -8.85 -0.05 -1.33
C GLU A 21 -8.43 0.46 0.05
N LEU A 22 -8.17 1.77 0.18
CA LEU A 22 -7.82 2.39 1.47
C LEU A 22 -8.95 2.26 2.50
N GLU A 23 -10.21 2.44 2.10
CA GLU A 23 -11.36 2.23 2.98
C GLU A 23 -11.47 0.77 3.43
N ALA A 24 -11.24 -0.17 2.51
CA ALA A 24 -11.22 -1.59 2.82
C ALA A 24 -10.07 -1.94 3.79
N LEU A 25 -8.86 -1.42 3.56
CA LEU A 25 -7.70 -1.61 4.43
C LEU A 25 -7.94 -1.02 5.83
N ALA A 26 -8.46 0.19 5.92
CA ALA A 26 -8.83 0.81 7.19
C ALA A 26 -9.86 -0.03 7.95
N SER A 27 -10.81 -0.65 7.24
CA SER A 27 -11.83 -1.52 7.83
C SER A 27 -11.27 -2.88 8.28
N ILE A 28 -10.30 -3.44 7.57
CA ILE A 28 -9.68 -4.74 7.87
C ILE A 28 -8.68 -4.63 9.02
N PHE A 29 -7.82 -3.62 8.99
CA PHE A 29 -6.68 -3.47 9.89
C PHE A 29 -6.94 -2.51 11.05
N GLY A 30 -7.95 -1.65 10.96
CA GLY A 30 -8.35 -0.75 12.04
C GLY A 30 -7.19 0.11 12.52
N ASP A 31 -6.80 -0.07 13.79
CA ASP A 31 -5.74 0.69 14.44
C ASP A 31 -4.33 0.39 13.89
N ASP A 32 -4.14 -0.77 13.24
CA ASP A 32 -2.86 -1.13 12.62
C ASP A 32 -2.65 -0.43 11.26
N PHE A 33 -3.62 0.32 10.74
CA PHE A 33 -3.53 1.03 9.46
C PHE A 33 -3.56 2.54 9.63
N GLN A 34 -2.66 3.22 8.91
CA GLN A 34 -2.58 4.68 8.90
C GLN A 34 -2.34 5.20 7.48
N ASP A 35 -3.25 6.03 6.98
CA ASP A 35 -3.03 6.84 5.77
C ASP A 35 -2.22 8.10 6.14
N LEU A 36 -1.01 8.20 5.59
CA LEU A 36 -0.05 9.26 5.87
C LEU A 36 -0.39 10.59 5.17
N ARG A 37 -1.33 10.58 4.21
CA ARG A 37 -1.82 11.80 3.53
C ARG A 37 -2.71 12.66 4.42
N ASN A 38 -3.33 12.08 5.44
CA ASN A 38 -4.24 12.79 6.36
C ASN A 38 -3.55 13.88 7.19
N HIS A 39 -2.22 13.93 7.19
CA HIS A 39 -1.45 14.94 7.92
C HIS A 39 -1.24 16.25 7.13
N ASP A 40 -1.62 16.31 5.84
CA ASP A 40 -1.50 17.51 5.03
C ASP A 40 -2.77 18.39 5.12
N PRO A 41 -2.68 19.65 5.61
CA PRO A 41 -3.85 20.54 5.71
C PRO A 41 -4.41 21.01 4.36
N TRP A 42 -3.72 20.73 3.25
CA TRP A 42 -4.15 21.06 1.90
C TRP A 42 -4.60 19.77 1.19
N LYS A 43 -5.85 19.75 0.70
CA LYS A 43 -6.45 18.67 -0.11
C LYS A 43 -5.80 18.53 -1.49
N VAL A 44 -4.48 18.42 -1.54
CA VAL A 44 -3.73 18.15 -2.77
C VAL A 44 -3.96 16.68 -3.10
N LYS A 45 -4.47 16.37 -4.30
CA LYS A 45 -4.49 14.99 -4.82
C LYS A 45 -3.04 14.51 -4.86
N ARG A 46 -2.66 13.64 -3.93
CA ARG A 46 -1.35 13.00 -3.87
C ARG A 46 -1.54 11.49 -3.94
N PRO A 47 -0.56 10.76 -4.52
CA PRO A 47 -0.60 9.32 -4.54
C PRO A 47 -0.69 8.76 -3.10
N PRO A 48 -1.44 7.67 -2.87
CA PRO A 48 -1.60 7.06 -1.56
C PRO A 48 -0.26 6.70 -0.92
N GLU A 49 -0.10 7.07 0.34
CA GLU A 49 1.01 6.59 1.16
C GLU A 49 0.44 6.07 2.48
N VAL A 50 0.62 4.79 2.74
CA VAL A 50 0.06 4.12 3.91
C VAL A 50 1.13 3.43 4.72
N HIS A 51 0.83 3.30 6.01
CA HIS A 51 1.62 2.57 6.98
C HIS A 51 0.74 1.46 7.56
N LEU A 52 1.25 0.24 7.55
CA LEU A 52 0.60 -0.93 8.13
C LEU A 52 1.49 -1.61 9.17
N CYS A 53 1.02 -1.71 10.41
CA CYS A 53 1.72 -2.40 11.50
C CYS A 53 1.45 -3.92 11.40
N LEU A 54 2.46 -4.70 11.03
CA LEU A 54 2.36 -6.15 10.86
C LEU A 54 2.90 -6.90 12.06
N ARG A 55 2.14 -7.92 12.48
CA ARG A 55 2.44 -8.77 13.63
C ARG A 55 2.14 -10.23 13.30
N PRO A 56 2.88 -11.20 13.87
CA PRO A 56 2.59 -12.62 13.71
C PRO A 56 1.18 -12.95 14.22
N ASN A 57 0.38 -13.64 13.40
CA ASN A 57 -0.96 -14.10 13.78
C ASN A 57 -0.88 -15.40 14.59
N ASN A 58 -0.27 -15.34 15.77
CA ASN A 58 0.04 -16.50 16.60
C ASN A 58 -0.83 -16.55 17.88
N GLY A 59 -1.79 -15.63 18.02
CA GLY A 59 -2.68 -15.54 19.19
C GLY A 59 -2.01 -15.13 20.51
N GLN A 60 -0.73 -14.77 20.49
CA GLN A 60 0.03 -14.32 21.67
C GLN A 60 0.68 -12.96 21.42
N GLU A 61 0.94 -12.20 22.49
CA GLU A 61 1.74 -10.97 22.44
C GLU A 61 3.12 -11.29 21.84
N SER A 62 3.28 -10.97 20.56
CA SER A 62 4.51 -11.23 19.82
C SER A 62 5.42 -10.03 19.96
N TYR A 63 6.66 -10.27 20.40
CA TYR A 63 7.72 -9.25 20.41
C TYR A 63 8.17 -8.86 18.99
N VAL A 64 7.82 -9.70 18.02
CA VAL A 64 8.15 -9.51 16.61
C VAL A 64 7.10 -8.59 15.97
N THR A 65 7.54 -7.44 15.47
CA THR A 65 6.68 -6.49 14.76
C THR A 65 7.45 -5.87 13.60
N VAL A 66 6.76 -5.48 12.54
CA VAL A 66 7.37 -4.69 11.46
C VAL A 66 6.33 -3.76 10.87
N ASP A 67 6.77 -2.55 10.52
CA ASP A 67 5.93 -1.57 9.86
C ASP A 67 6.14 -1.71 8.35
N LEU A 68 5.07 -1.94 7.61
CA LEU A 68 5.09 -1.93 6.15
C LEU A 68 4.61 -0.56 5.66
N GLN A 69 5.51 0.20 5.05
CA GLN A 69 5.17 1.42 4.33
C GLN A 69 4.92 1.07 2.87
N VAL A 70 3.78 1.52 2.34
CA VAL A 70 3.36 1.31 0.96
C VAL A 70 3.14 2.67 0.32
N LYS A 71 3.82 2.93 -0.79
CA LYS A 71 3.62 4.12 -1.62
C LYS A 71 3.08 3.69 -2.96
N CYS A 72 1.84 4.06 -3.22
CA CYS A 72 1.20 3.78 -4.48
C CYS A 72 1.55 4.91 -5.46
N PRO A 73 2.25 4.65 -6.58
CA PRO A 73 2.43 5.65 -7.62
C PRO A 73 1.08 6.04 -8.25
N PRO A 74 0.99 7.18 -8.97
CA PRO A 74 -0.26 7.64 -9.58
C PRO A 74 -0.82 6.68 -10.64
N THR A 75 0.00 5.75 -11.12
CA THR A 75 -0.35 4.70 -12.09
C THR A 75 -0.56 3.33 -11.45
N TYR A 76 -0.63 3.22 -10.12
CA TYR A 76 -1.05 1.98 -9.46
C TYR A 76 -2.55 1.72 -9.73
N PRO A 77 -2.96 0.49 -10.10
CA PRO A 77 -2.20 -0.77 -10.02
C PRO A 77 -1.41 -1.18 -11.27
N ASP A 78 -1.43 -0.43 -12.38
CA ASP A 78 -0.65 -0.76 -13.61
C ASP A 78 0.87 -0.80 -13.41
N VAL A 79 1.35 -0.21 -12.32
CA VAL A 79 2.72 -0.37 -11.82
C VAL A 79 2.66 -0.80 -10.35
N PRO A 80 3.63 -1.59 -9.87
CA PRO A 80 3.62 -2.04 -8.49
C PRO A 80 3.85 -0.86 -7.52
N PRO A 81 3.33 -0.96 -6.29
CA PRO A 81 3.64 0.02 -5.25
C PRO A 81 5.08 -0.13 -4.77
N GLU A 82 5.64 0.95 -4.24
CA GLU A 82 6.92 0.90 -3.53
C GLU A 82 6.67 0.42 -2.10
N LEU A 83 7.33 -0.67 -1.72
CA LEU A 83 7.20 -1.31 -0.41
C LEU A 83 8.49 -1.13 0.39
N GLU A 84 8.38 -0.66 1.64
CA GLU A 84 9.51 -0.47 2.54
C GLU A 84 9.18 -0.98 3.95
N LEU A 85 10.01 -1.86 4.49
CA LEU A 85 9.90 -2.34 5.86
C LEU A 85 10.64 -1.43 6.85
N LYS A 86 9.93 -0.94 7.87
CA LYS A 86 10.42 -0.03 8.91
C LYS A 86 10.18 -0.56 10.31
N ASN A 87 10.88 0.05 11.27
CA ASN A 87 10.71 -0.15 12.73
C ASN A 87 10.61 -1.63 13.16
N ALA A 88 11.34 -2.51 12.46
CA ALA A 88 11.33 -3.92 12.74
C ALA A 88 11.84 -4.21 14.15
N LYS A 89 11.08 -4.99 14.91
CA LYS A 89 11.44 -5.49 16.24
C LYS A 89 11.44 -7.00 16.21
N GLY A 90 12.41 -7.62 16.87
CA GLY A 90 12.51 -9.08 16.96
C GLY A 90 12.83 -9.81 15.64
N LEU A 91 13.21 -9.09 14.57
CA LEU A 91 13.65 -9.67 13.30
C LEU A 91 15.15 -9.44 13.09
N SER A 92 15.85 -10.45 12.58
CA SER A 92 17.21 -10.28 12.09
C SER A 92 17.20 -9.50 10.77
N ASN A 93 18.32 -8.81 10.48
CA ASN A 93 18.47 -8.10 9.22
C ASN A 93 18.34 -9.04 8.01
N GLU A 94 18.81 -10.28 8.12
CA GLU A 94 18.67 -11.29 7.06
C GLU A 94 17.20 -11.62 6.79
N ASN A 95 16.40 -11.83 7.83
CA ASN A 95 14.97 -12.10 7.67
C ASN A 95 14.23 -10.88 7.10
N LEU A 96 14.62 -9.66 7.48
CA LEU A 96 14.06 -8.44 6.92
C LEU A 96 14.36 -8.29 5.44
N GLN A 97 15.60 -8.58 5.02
CA GLN A 97 16.00 -8.51 3.62
C GLN A 97 15.27 -9.56 2.77
N THR A 98 15.12 -10.78 3.31
CA THR A 98 14.32 -11.82 2.67
C THR A 98 12.87 -11.39 2.52
N LEU A 99 12.22 -10.92 3.59
CA LEU A 99 10.84 -10.47 3.56
C LEU A 99 10.64 -9.31 2.58
N GLN A 100 11.55 -8.33 2.58
CA GLN A 100 11.53 -7.21 1.64
C GLN A 100 11.61 -7.70 0.19
N SER A 101 12.51 -8.64 -0.10
CA SER A 101 12.68 -9.20 -1.44
C SER A 101 11.46 -9.98 -1.90
N GLU A 102 10.87 -10.80 -1.02
CA GLU A 102 9.64 -11.55 -1.30
C GLU A 102 8.46 -10.62 -1.57
N LEU A 103 8.31 -9.56 -0.77
CA LEU A 103 7.26 -8.54 -0.96
C LEU A 103 7.41 -7.81 -2.29
N THR A 104 8.62 -7.35 -2.62
CA THR A 104 8.89 -6.68 -3.91
C THR A 104 8.63 -7.61 -5.09
N GLN A 105 9.03 -8.87 -5.01
CA GLN A 105 8.75 -9.86 -6.05
C GLN A 105 7.24 -10.11 -6.17
N LEU A 106 6.53 -10.26 -5.05
CA LEU A 106 5.09 -10.49 -5.05
C LEU A 106 4.35 -9.30 -5.66
N ALA A 107 4.71 -8.07 -5.31
CA ALA A 107 4.13 -6.85 -5.89
C ALA A 107 4.32 -6.79 -7.41
N ALA A 108 5.49 -7.18 -7.90
CA ALA A 108 5.76 -7.23 -9.35
C ALA A 108 4.93 -8.32 -10.06
N VAL A 109 4.73 -9.48 -9.43
CA VAL A 109 3.89 -10.56 -9.97
C VAL A 109 2.41 -10.17 -9.96
N ARG A 110 1.98 -9.41 -8.96
CA ARG A 110 0.60 -8.96 -8.72
C ARG A 110 0.30 -7.59 -9.32
N CYS A 111 1.10 -7.14 -10.27
CA CYS A 111 0.92 -5.85 -10.90
C CYS A 111 -0.18 -5.91 -11.98
N GLY A 112 -1.06 -4.91 -12.01
CA GLY A 112 -2.15 -4.79 -12.99
C GLY A 112 -3.38 -5.63 -12.66
N GLU A 113 -3.52 -6.10 -11.43
CA GLU A 113 -4.59 -6.98 -10.94
C GLU A 113 -5.21 -6.48 -9.63
#